data_AF-A0A1V2ATL2-F1
#
_entry.id   AF-A0A1V2ATL2-F1
#
_cell.length_a   1.000
_cell.length_b   1.000
_cell.length_c   1.000
_cell.angle_alpha   90.00
_cell.angle_beta   90.00
_cell.angle_gamma   90.00
#
_symmetry.space_group_name_H-M   'P 1'
#
loop_
_entity.id
_entity.type
_entity.pdbx_description
1 polymer ?
#
loop_
_entity_poly.entity_id
_entity_poly.type
_entity_poly.pdbx_seq_one_letter_code
_entity_poly.pdbx_strand_id
1 'polypeptide(L)'
;MEHSGQKLDKYYIKKVDDDKKSIYCHHDLMGELFVPTHKHDKAQLLYAEGDVVFVTTETKTYFLPARHFIWIPSGVAHSIEPKSESVTMRNLYFPVEKDEDDFYKVEGIYPVNNLLLQMMLFTN
;
A
#
# COMPACT_ATOMS: atom_id res chain seq x y z
N MET A 1 0.59 -32.07 -11.19
CA MET A 1 1.76 -32.02 -10.31
C MET A 1 1.51 -30.91 -9.31
N GLU A 2 1.20 -31.30 -8.09
CA GLU A 2 0.98 -30.39 -6.97
C GLU A 2 2.33 -29.76 -6.60
N HIS A 3 2.42 -28.43 -6.67
CA HIS A 3 3.51 -27.70 -6.02
C HIS A 3 3.06 -27.30 -4.62
N SER A 4 3.43 -28.13 -3.67
CA SER A 4 3.34 -27.88 -2.24
C SER A 4 4.36 -26.80 -1.81
N GLY A 5 3.86 -25.82 -1.07
CA GLY A 5 4.52 -25.34 0.15
C GLY A 5 5.79 -24.52 0.03
N GLN A 6 5.64 -23.23 -0.28
CA GLN A 6 6.29 -22.19 0.52
C GLN A 6 5.23 -21.13 0.85
N LYS A 7 4.74 -21.14 2.09
CA LYS A 7 3.90 -20.06 2.61
C LYS A 7 4.84 -18.88 2.86
N LEU A 8 5.13 -18.13 1.80
CA LEU A 8 5.89 -16.88 1.88
C LEU A 8 5.16 -16.01 2.91
N ASP A 9 5.83 -15.67 4.01
CA ASP A 9 5.27 -14.82 5.07
C ASP A 9 5.24 -13.38 4.53
N LYS A 10 4.33 -13.15 3.58
CA LYS A 10 4.21 -11.92 2.80
C LYS A 10 3.82 -10.78 3.74
N TYR A 11 4.61 -9.71 3.74
CA TYR A 11 4.52 -8.63 4.72
C TYR A 11 3.11 -8.04 4.82
N TYR A 12 2.42 -7.95 3.67
CA TYR A 12 1.11 -7.35 3.49
C TYR A 12 -0.07 -8.17 4.04
N ILE A 13 0.18 -9.36 4.60
CA ILE A 13 -0.87 -10.19 5.24
C ILE A 13 -0.65 -10.32 6.75
N LYS A 14 0.60 -10.41 7.22
CA LYS A 14 0.86 -10.76 8.62
C LYS A 14 1.50 -9.63 9.42
N LYS A 15 2.55 -9.00 8.90
CA LYS A 15 3.32 -8.01 9.66
C LYS A 15 2.60 -6.67 9.82
N VAL A 16 1.77 -6.29 8.87
CA VAL A 16 1.06 -4.99 8.87
C VAL A 16 0.21 -4.82 10.13
N ASP A 17 -0.50 -5.87 10.54
CA ASP A 17 -1.51 -5.83 11.60
C ASP A 17 -1.01 -6.41 12.95
N ASP A 18 0.26 -6.79 13.05
CA ASP A 18 0.84 -7.41 14.25
C ASP A 18 0.74 -6.51 15.50
N ASP A 19 1.09 -5.22 15.35
CA ASP A 19 0.87 -4.21 16.38
C ASP A 19 -0.21 -3.23 15.94
N LYS A 20 -1.39 -3.37 16.54
CA LYS A 20 -2.60 -2.61 16.20
C LYS A 20 -2.50 -1.10 16.44
N LYS A 21 -1.53 -0.64 17.26
CA LYS A 21 -1.43 0.78 17.63
C LYS A 21 -0.32 1.52 16.90
N SER A 22 0.60 0.82 16.27
CA SER A 22 1.73 1.45 15.58
C SER A 22 1.40 1.76 14.13
N ILE A 23 2.07 2.79 13.62
CA ILE A 23 2.21 2.96 12.17
C ILE A 23 3.26 1.95 11.71
N TYR A 24 2.91 1.09 10.76
CA TYR A 24 3.86 0.16 10.13
C TYR A 24 4.39 0.78 8.85
N CYS A 25 5.71 0.87 8.72
CA CYS A 25 6.39 1.38 7.53
C CYS A 25 7.04 0.23 6.78
N HIS A 26 6.82 0.16 5.47
CA HIS A 26 7.49 -0.81 4.62
C HIS A 26 7.86 -0.17 3.29
N HIS A 27 9.17 -0.10 3.04
CA HIS A 27 9.76 0.39 1.82
C HIS A 27 10.49 -0.78 1.18
N ASP A 28 10.11 -1.15 -0.04
CA ASP A 28 10.78 -2.24 -0.73
C ASP A 28 10.84 -1.98 -2.23
N LEU A 29 11.93 -2.45 -2.83
CA LEU A 29 12.01 -2.62 -4.27
C LEU A 29 11.19 -3.86 -4.57
N MET A 30 10.08 -3.70 -5.28
CA MET A 30 9.06 -4.76 -5.26
C MET A 30 9.60 -6.09 -5.75
N GLY A 31 10.35 -6.11 -6.86
CA GLY A 31 10.88 -7.34 -7.47
C GLY A 31 9.80 -8.34 -7.96
N GLU A 32 8.56 -8.20 -7.47
CA GLU A 32 7.35 -8.89 -7.88
C GLU A 32 6.52 -7.94 -8.76
N LEU A 33 6.03 -8.45 -9.90
CA LEU A 33 5.12 -7.71 -10.79
C LEU A 33 3.65 -7.80 -10.35
N PHE A 34 3.35 -8.56 -9.30
CA PHE A 34 2.00 -8.72 -8.81
C PHE A 34 1.94 -9.05 -7.32
N VAL A 35 1.17 -8.23 -6.60
CA VAL A 35 0.73 -8.49 -5.24
C VAL A 35 -0.74 -8.94 -5.31
N PRO A 36 -1.04 -10.22 -5.05
CA PRO A 36 -2.40 -10.75 -5.06
C PRO A 36 -3.37 -9.98 -4.16
N THR A 37 -4.66 -10.12 -4.43
CA THR A 37 -5.72 -9.50 -3.62
C THR A 37 -5.58 -9.86 -2.14
N HIS A 38 -5.53 -8.83 -1.30
CA HIS A 38 -5.41 -8.95 0.15
C HIS A 38 -6.13 -7.77 0.83
N LYS A 39 -6.21 -7.81 2.16
CA LYS A 39 -6.72 -6.73 3.00
C LYS A 39 -6.00 -6.73 4.34
N HIS A 40 -6.06 -5.61 5.03
CA HIS A 40 -5.46 -5.39 6.34
C HIS A 40 -6.40 -4.53 7.20
N ASP A 41 -6.20 -4.54 8.51
CA ASP A 41 -7.03 -3.81 9.48
C ASP A 41 -6.62 -2.33 9.60
N LYS A 42 -5.44 -1.97 9.11
CA LYS A 42 -4.95 -0.58 9.03
C LYS A 42 -5.39 0.10 7.74
N ALA A 43 -5.33 1.42 7.66
CA ALA A 43 -5.44 2.11 6.38
C ALA A 43 -4.06 2.24 5.73
N GLN A 44 -3.96 2.18 4.41
CA GLN A 44 -2.69 2.20 3.68
C GLN A 44 -2.54 3.47 2.85
N LEU A 45 -1.39 4.11 2.99
CA LEU A 45 -0.85 5.06 2.03
C LEU A 45 0.20 4.32 1.19
N LEU A 46 0.01 4.29 -0.12
CA LEU A 46 0.97 3.74 -1.08
C LEU A 46 1.47 4.84 -2.01
N TYR A 47 2.78 5.04 -2.02
CA TYR A 47 3.50 5.89 -2.96
C TYR A 47 4.47 5.04 -3.78
N ALA A 48 4.54 5.29 -5.10
CA ALA A 48 5.41 4.57 -6.01
C ALA A 48 6.48 5.49 -6.62
N GLU A 49 7.71 4.97 -6.69
CA GLU A 49 8.85 5.60 -7.35
C GLU A 49 9.34 4.75 -8.52
N GLY A 50 9.87 5.40 -9.56
CA GLY A 50 10.51 4.75 -10.71
C GLY A 50 9.57 4.48 -11.89
N ASP A 51 8.33 4.03 -11.64
CA ASP A 51 7.34 3.77 -12.69
C ASP A 51 5.91 3.82 -12.11
N VAL A 52 4.93 3.42 -12.92
CA VAL A 52 3.51 3.37 -12.58
C VAL A 52 3.17 2.10 -11.79
N VAL A 53 2.20 2.24 -10.88
CA VAL A 53 1.53 1.12 -10.21
C VAL A 53 0.03 1.15 -10.50
N PHE A 54 -0.56 -0.01 -10.77
CA PHE A 54 -2.01 -0.17 -10.78
C PHE A 54 -2.48 -0.77 -9.46
N VAL A 55 -3.55 -0.23 -8.90
CA VAL A 55 -4.20 -0.75 -7.69
C VAL A 55 -5.64 -1.06 -8.02
N THR A 56 -6.04 -2.32 -7.87
CA THR A 56 -7.42 -2.74 -8.13
C THR A 56 -8.10 -3.05 -6.81
N THR A 57 -9.18 -2.34 -6.50
CA THR A 57 -10.09 -2.64 -5.39
C THR A 57 -11.33 -3.36 -5.93
N GLU A 58 -12.24 -3.76 -5.04
CA GLU A 58 -13.52 -4.35 -5.45
C GLU A 58 -14.36 -3.41 -6.34
N THR A 59 -14.14 -2.10 -6.25
CA THR A 59 -14.98 -1.10 -6.93
C THR A 59 -14.32 -0.48 -8.14
N LYS A 60 -12.99 -0.35 -8.17
CA LYS A 60 -12.25 0.44 -9.17
C LYS A 60 -10.84 -0.08 -9.40
N THR A 61 -10.29 0.24 -10.56
CA THR A 61 -8.84 0.16 -10.82
C THR A 61 -8.27 1.57 -10.91
N TYR A 62 -7.26 1.82 -10.10
CA TYR A 62 -6.52 3.06 -10.01
C TYR A 62 -5.22 2.94 -10.78
N PHE A 63 -4.94 3.94 -11.61
CA PHE A 63 -3.60 4.20 -12.17
C PHE A 63 -2.90 5.19 -11.24
N LEU A 64 -1.81 4.79 -10.60
CA LEU A 64 -1.04 5.65 -9.69
C LEU A 64 0.11 6.32 -10.47
N PRO A 65 -0.01 7.61 -10.84
CA PRO A 65 1.05 8.34 -11.53
C PRO A 65 2.17 8.73 -10.58
N ALA A 66 3.29 9.17 -11.16
CA ALA A 66 4.38 9.78 -10.42
C ALA A 66 3.89 10.97 -9.57
N ARG A 67 4.53 11.18 -8.42
CA ARG A 67 4.22 12.27 -7.47
C ARG A 67 2.77 12.24 -6.94
N HIS A 68 2.14 11.08 -6.92
CA HIS A 68 0.87 10.87 -6.25
C HIS A 68 0.97 9.67 -5.31
N PHE A 69 0.18 9.68 -4.25
CA PHE A 69 -0.05 8.50 -3.43
C PHE A 69 -1.53 8.11 -3.55
N ILE A 70 -1.81 6.84 -3.31
CA ILE A 70 -3.17 6.34 -3.10
C ILE A 70 -3.39 6.11 -1.60
N TRP A 71 -4.55 6.55 -1.12
CA TRP A 71 -5.10 6.16 0.17
C TRP A 71 -6.08 5.00 -0.04
N ILE A 72 -5.86 3.91 0.68
CA ILE A 72 -6.69 2.71 0.70
C ILE A 72 -7.21 2.55 2.12
N PRO A 73 -8.51 2.74 2.37
CA PRO A 73 -9.09 2.59 3.70
C PRO A 73 -8.92 1.18 4.27
N SER A 74 -8.99 1.08 5.59
CA SER A 74 -9.00 -0.21 6.29
C SER A 74 -10.09 -1.15 5.77
N GLY A 75 -9.74 -2.43 5.68
CA GLY A 75 -10.66 -3.49 5.26
C GLY A 75 -10.96 -3.53 3.76
N VAL A 76 -10.49 -2.56 2.95
CA VAL A 76 -10.65 -2.57 1.49
C VAL A 76 -9.74 -3.63 0.88
N ALA A 77 -10.35 -4.66 0.29
CA ALA A 77 -9.61 -5.67 -0.46
C ALA A 77 -9.04 -5.09 -1.75
N HIS A 78 -7.75 -5.32 -1.99
CA HIS A 78 -7.05 -4.76 -3.14
C HIS A 78 -5.88 -5.63 -3.61
N SER A 79 -5.55 -5.55 -4.90
CA SER A 79 -4.34 -6.10 -5.51
C SER A 79 -3.48 -4.98 -6.09
N ILE A 80 -2.19 -5.24 -6.26
CA ILE A 80 -1.22 -4.25 -6.75
C ILE A 80 -0.42 -4.83 -7.91
N GLU A 81 -0.33 -4.10 -9.01
CA GLU A 81 0.39 -4.47 -10.23
C GLU A 81 1.37 -3.36 -10.61
N PRO A 82 2.64 -3.45 -10.17
CA PRO A 82 3.70 -2.58 -10.67
C PRO A 82 3.95 -2.83 -12.16
N LYS A 83 4.20 -1.77 -12.94
CA LYS A 83 4.50 -1.91 -14.36
C LYS A 83 5.88 -2.51 -14.63
N SER A 84 6.81 -2.39 -13.68
CA SER A 84 8.14 -2.97 -13.77
C SER A 84 8.67 -3.38 -12.38
N GLU A 85 9.60 -4.32 -12.35
CA GLU A 85 10.27 -4.78 -11.12
C GLU A 85 11.15 -3.69 -10.47
N SER A 86 11.44 -2.62 -11.22
CA SER A 86 12.24 -1.48 -10.76
C SER A 86 11.46 -0.49 -9.87
N VAL A 87 10.14 -0.68 -9.74
CA VAL A 87 9.31 0.15 -8.89
C VAL A 87 9.68 -0.05 -7.42
N THR A 88 9.99 1.06 -6.76
CA THR A 88 10.06 1.10 -5.30
C THR A 88 8.71 1.53 -4.77
N MET A 89 8.09 0.71 -3.93
CA MET A 89 6.84 1.06 -3.26
C MET A 89 7.10 1.44 -1.82
N ARG A 90 6.57 2.60 -1.43
CA ARG A 90 6.58 3.10 -0.06
C ARG A 90 5.20 2.97 0.52
N ASN A 91 5.07 2.08 1.48
CA ASN A 91 3.83 1.79 2.16
C ASN A 91 3.89 2.28 3.61
N LEU A 92 2.90 3.06 4.01
CA LEU A 92 2.66 3.45 5.39
C LEU A 92 1.27 2.95 5.78
N TYR A 93 1.17 2.23 6.90
CA TYR A 93 -0.08 1.67 7.37
C TYR A 93 -0.45 2.30 8.70
N PHE A 94 -1.63 2.93 8.76
CA PHE A 94 -2.09 3.73 9.89
C PHE A 94 -3.19 2.99 10.68
N PRO A 95 -3.15 3.00 12.02
CA PRO A 95 -4.27 2.52 12.82
C PRO A 95 -5.51 3.38 12.57
N VAL A 96 -6.68 2.75 12.65
CA VAL A 96 -7.98 3.39 12.50
C VAL A 96 -8.48 3.85 13.87
N GLU A 97 -8.87 5.12 13.95
CA GLU A 97 -9.45 5.71 15.17
C GLU A 97 -10.98 5.77 15.07
N LYS A 98 -11.68 5.67 16.20
CA LYS A 98 -13.15 5.58 16.23
C LYS A 98 -13.85 6.81 15.64
N ASP A 99 -13.25 7.97 15.82
CA ASP A 99 -13.84 9.27 15.48
C ASP A 99 -13.09 9.93 14.31
N GLU A 100 -12.53 9.12 13.41
CA GLU A 100 -11.86 9.64 12.20
C GLU A 100 -12.85 10.27 11.21
N ASP A 101 -12.37 11.31 10.53
CA ASP A 101 -13.13 12.02 9.50
C ASP A 101 -13.52 11.08 8.35
N ASP A 102 -14.71 11.28 7.76
CA ASP A 102 -15.20 10.48 6.64
C ASP A 102 -14.27 10.51 5.43
N PHE A 103 -13.42 11.53 5.31
CA PHE A 103 -12.32 11.59 4.36
C PHE A 103 -11.48 10.29 4.34
N TYR A 104 -11.16 9.72 5.49
CA TYR A 104 -10.30 8.52 5.59
C TYR A 104 -11.01 7.22 5.21
N LYS A 105 -12.34 7.25 5.06
CA LYS A 105 -13.17 6.09 4.71
C LYS A 105 -13.33 5.92 3.20
N VAL A 106 -12.73 6.80 2.40
CA VAL A 106 -12.89 6.83 0.96
C VAL A 106 -11.54 6.60 0.28
N GLU A 107 -11.52 5.70 -0.69
CA GLU A 107 -10.36 5.48 -1.57
C GLU A 107 -10.07 6.74 -2.40
N GLY A 108 -8.80 7.12 -2.55
CA GLY A 108 -8.45 8.31 -3.32
C GLY A 108 -6.98 8.41 -3.74
N ILE A 109 -6.74 9.06 -4.87
CA ILE A 109 -5.40 9.43 -5.32
C ILE A 109 -5.18 10.91 -5.03
N TYR A 110 -4.06 11.23 -4.40
CA TYR A 110 -3.73 12.60 -3.98
C TYR A 110 -2.32 12.99 -4.43
N PRO A 111 -2.10 14.24 -4.86
CA PRO A 111 -0.78 14.74 -5.18
C PRO A 111 0.07 14.84 -3.92
N VAL A 112 1.35 14.44 -4.02
CA VAL A 112 2.32 14.61 -2.94
C VAL A 112 3.01 15.97 -3.07
N ASN A 113 2.98 16.77 -2.00
CA ASN A 113 3.79 17.98 -1.92
C ASN A 113 5.23 17.63 -1.52
N ASN A 114 6.15 18.61 -1.61
CA ASN A 114 7.56 18.35 -1.31
C ASN A 114 7.79 17.97 0.16
N LEU A 115 7.07 18.57 1.11
CA LEU A 115 7.22 18.27 2.53
C LEU A 115 6.86 16.81 2.82
N LEU A 116 5.67 16.38 2.41
CA LEU A 116 5.17 15.02 2.59
C LEU A 116 6.06 13.99 1.87
N LEU A 117 6.53 14.32 0.66
CA LEU A 117 7.49 13.47 -0.03
C LEU A 117 8.75 13.27 0.81
N GLN A 118 9.38 14.35 1.28
CA GLN A 118 10.58 14.24 2.11
C GLN A 118 10.33 13.49 3.42
N MET A 119 9.15 13.65 4.03
CA MET A 119 8.76 12.87 5.21
C MET A 119 8.69 11.37 4.90
N MET A 120 8.10 10.96 3.77
CA MET A 120 8.06 9.55 3.36
C MET A 120 9.43 8.99 2.95
N LEU A 121 10.33 9.84 2.46
CA LEU A 121 11.71 9.42 2.14
C LEU A 121 12.56 9.25 3.42
N PHE A 122 12.21 9.95 4.50
CA PHE A 122 12.91 9.88 5.79
C PHE A 122 12.57 8.63 6.61
N THR A 123 11.47 7.93 6.32
CA THR A 123 11.04 6.72 7.06
C THR A 123 11.77 5.44 6.65
N ASN A 124 12.89 5.56 5.94
CA ASN A 124 13.78 4.47 5.51
C ASN A 124 14.66 3.93 6.64
#